data_AF-A0A915IA52-F1
#
_entry.id   AF-A0A915IA52-F1
#
_cell.length_a   1.000
_cell.length_b   1.000
_cell.length_c   1.000
_cell.angle_alpha   90.00
_cell.angle_beta   90.00
_cell.angle_gamma   90.00
#
_symmetry.space_group_name_H-M   'P 1'
#
loop_
_entity.id
_entity.type
_entity.pdbx_description
1 polymer ?
#
loop_
_entity_poly.entity_id
_entity_poly.type
_entity_poly.pdbx_seq_one_letter_code
_entity_poly.pdbx_strand_id
1 'polypeptide(L)'
;MLNLSAFQQSNIKREVEKTQFFGLWCTCILPLILLVSRGLSEGWFSNITTSLLLFYLSTVVPAGLVMYFQKCFTFGEFVVLWQAVLFCLQKSLTTLIVLNFWALCVACTAHFAIIVNKTTNLTTVHRKFFHLTVSLVLISGLMYDPQLTYLASIFALHSFLIVELIRYFKVPPFGESLRSSLQLFLDDQDSGSLILTHIYLLVATFAPLWLYPCLNVTDVRFVHFAGLISIGVGDAFASIGGTIFGERRFFHDSGKTIEGTASFFAAEIVISQIIVCFLA
;
A
#
# COMPACT_ATOMS: atom_id res chain seq x y z
N MET A 1 11.88 -31.38 -9.35
CA MET A 1 10.64 -31.11 -8.59
C MET A 1 10.98 -31.15 -7.11
N LEU A 2 11.10 -30.00 -6.44
CA LEU A 2 11.17 -29.93 -4.98
C LEU A 2 9.82 -29.40 -4.51
N ASN A 3 8.89 -30.30 -4.20
CA ASN A 3 7.68 -29.93 -3.49
C ASN A 3 8.08 -29.59 -2.05
N LEU A 4 7.80 -28.36 -1.60
CA LEU A 4 7.80 -28.08 -0.17
C LEU A 4 6.82 -29.05 0.48
N SER A 5 7.30 -29.82 1.45
CA SER A 5 6.47 -30.77 2.16
C SER A 5 5.26 -30.04 2.78
N ALA A 6 4.14 -30.75 2.95
CA ALA A 6 2.97 -30.20 3.65
C ALA A 6 3.34 -29.63 5.04
N PHE A 7 4.41 -30.17 5.65
CA PHE A 7 5.02 -29.65 6.86
C PHE A 7 5.59 -28.22 6.71
N GLN A 8 6.32 -27.94 5.62
CA GLN A 8 6.83 -26.59 5.37
C GLN A 8 5.71 -25.58 5.07
N GLN A 9 4.68 -25.98 4.32
CA GLN A 9 3.52 -25.11 4.08
C GLN A 9 2.75 -24.81 5.38
N SER A 10 2.54 -25.82 6.22
CA SER A 10 1.88 -25.62 7.52
C SER A 10 2.71 -24.77 8.50
N ASN A 11 4.04 -24.89 8.49
CA ASN A 11 4.92 -24.02 9.26
C ASN A 11 4.88 -22.58 8.74
N ILE A 12 4.96 -22.36 7.43
CA ILE A 12 4.83 -21.02 6.84
C ILE A 12 3.48 -20.41 7.23
N LYS A 13 2.38 -21.16 7.08
CA LYS A 13 1.04 -20.69 7.46
C LYS A 13 0.98 -20.31 8.95
N ARG A 14 1.53 -21.14 9.83
CA ARG A 14 1.54 -20.91 11.28
C ARG A 14 2.39 -19.69 11.67
N GLU A 15 3.53 -19.48 11.02
CA GLU A 15 4.39 -18.33 11.28
C GLU A 15 3.80 -17.03 10.71
N VAL A 16 3.16 -17.08 9.53
CA VAL A 16 2.35 -15.96 9.00
C VAL A 16 1.22 -15.61 9.97
N GLU A 17 0.47 -16.60 10.46
CA GLU A 17 -0.64 -16.36 11.40
C GLU A 17 -0.19 -15.76 12.75
N LYS A 18 1.01 -16.09 13.22
CA LYS A 18 1.60 -15.50 14.44
C LYS A 18 2.13 -14.09 14.23
N THR A 19 2.76 -13.84 13.08
CA THR A 19 3.41 -12.55 12.79
C THR A 19 2.49 -11.55 12.13
N GLN A 20 1.34 -11.96 11.57
CA GLN A 20 0.40 -11.09 10.85
C GLN A 20 -0.06 -9.92 11.71
N PHE A 21 -0.53 -10.15 12.94
CA PHE A 21 -1.06 -9.09 13.78
C PHE A 21 0.07 -8.20 14.32
N PHE A 22 1.19 -8.77 14.73
CA PHE A 22 2.30 -8.00 15.29
C PHE A 22 3.04 -7.17 14.22
N GLY A 23 3.25 -7.75 13.03
CA GLY A 23 3.83 -7.07 11.88
C GLY A 23 2.94 -5.95 11.33
N LEU A 24 1.63 -6.16 11.21
CA LEU A 24 0.68 -5.10 10.79
C LEU A 24 0.64 -3.95 11.80
N TRP A 25 0.62 -4.28 13.10
CA TRP A 25 0.65 -3.27 14.17
C TRP A 25 1.96 -2.47 14.14
N CYS A 26 3.13 -3.13 14.05
CA CYS A 26 4.41 -2.42 14.03
C CYS A 26 4.66 -1.64 12.72
N THR A 27 4.22 -2.12 11.57
CA THR A 27 4.43 -1.45 10.27
C THR A 27 3.47 -0.30 10.01
N CYS A 28 2.23 -0.36 10.50
CA CYS A 28 1.25 0.69 10.30
C CYS A 28 1.25 1.72 11.45
N ILE A 29 1.36 1.29 12.71
CA ILE A 29 1.15 2.18 13.86
C ILE A 29 2.44 2.90 14.27
N LEU A 30 3.62 2.28 14.12
CA LEU A 30 4.88 2.91 14.52
C LEU A 30 5.26 4.12 13.64
N PRO A 31 5.12 4.09 12.30
CA PRO A 31 5.28 5.28 11.47
C PRO A 31 4.24 6.34 11.79
N LEU A 32 2.99 5.95 12.07
CA LEU A 32 1.90 6.84 12.50
C LEU A 32 2.19 7.51 13.86
N ILE A 33 2.78 6.81 14.83
CA ILE A 33 3.21 7.37 16.12
C ILE A 33 4.38 8.34 15.92
N LEU A 34 5.35 8.02 15.06
CA LEU A 34 6.43 8.94 14.67
C LEU A 34 5.90 10.19 13.97
N LEU A 35 4.87 10.03 13.13
CA LEU A 35 4.16 11.09 12.44
C LEU A 35 3.41 12.02 13.38
N VAL A 36 2.62 11.45 14.29
CA VAL A 36 1.84 12.20 15.29
C VAL A 36 2.78 12.92 16.24
N SER A 37 3.84 12.26 16.71
CA SER A 37 4.80 12.86 17.63
C SER A 37 5.60 14.03 17.03
N ARG A 38 5.86 14.01 15.72
CA ARG A 38 6.55 15.11 15.03
C ARG A 38 5.58 16.19 14.51
N GLY A 39 4.37 15.83 14.11
CA GLY A 39 3.29 16.81 13.85
C GLY A 39 2.95 17.63 15.09
N LEU A 40 2.98 17.00 16.27
CA LEU A 40 2.88 17.69 17.56
C LEU A 40 4.12 18.56 17.87
N SER A 41 5.27 18.32 17.24
CA SER A 41 6.49 19.12 17.44
C SER A 41 6.58 20.36 16.53
N GLU A 42 5.89 20.34 15.38
CA GLU A 42 5.89 21.47 14.43
C GLU A 42 4.86 22.56 14.81
N GLY A 43 4.01 22.31 15.82
CA GLY A 43 3.07 23.27 16.39
C GLY A 43 3.31 23.53 17.87
N TRP A 44 4.18 24.50 18.18
CA TRP A 44 4.43 25.09 19.51
C TRP A 44 5.10 24.19 20.57
N PHE A 45 6.14 24.71 21.25
CA PHE A 45 6.45 24.61 22.70
C PHE A 45 7.96 24.53 23.05
N SER A 46 8.38 25.48 23.89
CA SER A 46 9.74 25.88 24.28
C SER A 46 10.36 25.15 25.48
N ASN A 47 9.92 23.92 25.82
CA ASN A 47 10.22 23.30 27.12
C ASN A 47 11.18 22.09 27.06
N ILE A 48 11.83 21.81 28.19
CA ILE A 48 12.83 20.73 28.37
C ILE A 48 12.24 19.33 28.12
N THR A 49 10.95 19.14 28.37
CA THR A 49 10.20 17.91 28.08
C THR A 49 10.08 17.65 26.58
N THR A 50 9.95 18.69 25.75
CA THR A 50 9.93 18.56 24.28
C THR A 50 11.31 18.18 23.75
N SER A 51 12.39 18.71 24.32
CA SER A 51 13.77 18.33 23.97
C SER A 51 14.07 16.86 24.31
N LEU A 52 13.61 16.38 25.48
CA LEU A 52 13.73 14.98 25.88
C LEU A 52 12.88 14.05 25.00
N LEU A 53 11.68 14.47 24.61
CA LEU A 53 10.82 13.74 23.68
C LEU A 53 11.46 13.64 22.28
N LEU A 54 12.05 14.73 21.77
CA LEU A 54 12.80 14.75 20.51
C LEU A 54 14.04 13.87 20.55
N PHE A 55 14.77 13.86 21.67
CA PHE A 55 15.88 12.92 21.90
C PHE A 55 15.39 11.47 21.89
N TYR A 56 14.28 11.16 22.58
CA TYR A 56 13.69 9.82 22.61
C TYR A 56 13.21 9.37 21.23
N LEU A 57 12.53 10.23 20.47
CA LEU A 57 12.04 9.94 19.12
C LEU A 57 13.17 9.81 18.09
N SER A 58 14.26 10.55 18.24
CA SER A 58 15.41 10.49 17.32
C SER A 58 16.41 9.38 17.61
N THR A 59 16.38 8.76 18.81
CA THR A 59 17.33 7.71 19.20
C THR A 59 16.65 6.38 19.49
N VAL A 60 15.61 6.37 20.32
CA VAL A 60 14.93 5.14 20.75
C VAL A 60 14.08 4.57 19.63
N VAL A 61 13.49 5.41 18.79
CA VAL A 61 12.68 4.90 17.67
C VAL A 61 13.54 4.37 16.53
N PRO A 62 14.62 5.02 16.09
CA PRO A 62 15.57 4.41 15.15
C PRO A 62 16.24 3.16 15.71
N ALA A 63 16.62 3.14 17.00
CA ALA A 63 17.13 1.93 17.64
C ALA A 63 16.07 0.82 17.73
N GLY A 64 14.82 1.17 18.02
CA GLY A 64 13.67 0.28 17.98
C GLY A 64 13.38 -0.24 16.58
N LEU A 65 13.56 0.60 15.55
CA LEU A 65 13.49 0.25 14.13
C LEU A 65 14.62 -0.70 13.75
N VAL A 66 15.87 -0.44 14.16
CA VAL A 66 17.01 -1.32 13.92
C VAL A 66 16.83 -2.65 14.64
N MET A 67 16.36 -2.66 15.89
CA MET A 67 16.03 -3.88 16.64
C MET A 67 14.83 -4.62 16.04
N TYR A 68 13.80 -3.90 15.55
CA TYR A 68 12.65 -4.46 14.84
C TYR A 68 13.08 -5.07 13.51
N PHE A 69 13.86 -4.35 12.70
CA PHE A 69 14.46 -4.87 11.47
C PHE A 69 15.37 -6.06 11.79
N GLN A 70 16.20 -6.03 12.83
CA GLN A 70 17.01 -7.18 13.25
C GLN A 70 16.17 -8.37 13.73
N LYS A 71 14.97 -8.15 14.27
CA LYS A 71 14.10 -9.21 14.80
C LYS A 71 13.19 -9.81 13.72
N CYS A 72 12.65 -8.98 12.83
CA CYS A 72 11.87 -9.36 11.64
C CYS A 72 12.75 -9.80 10.44
N PHE A 73 14.03 -9.43 10.46
CA PHE A 73 15.09 -9.96 9.59
C PHE A 73 16.19 -10.53 10.47
N THR A 74 15.84 -11.41 11.41
CA THR A 74 16.84 -12.40 11.80
C THR A 74 17.23 -13.13 10.52
N PHE A 75 18.53 -13.35 10.28
CA PHE A 75 19.04 -13.90 9.01
C PHE A 75 18.26 -15.14 8.53
N GLY A 76 17.66 -15.91 9.45
CA GLY A 76 16.76 -17.03 9.14
C GLY A 76 15.44 -16.63 8.47
N GLU A 77 14.73 -15.61 8.93
CA GLU A 77 13.45 -15.17 8.33
C GLU A 77 13.65 -14.57 6.93
N PHE A 78 14.73 -13.79 6.73
CA PHE A 78 15.10 -13.31 5.39
C PHE A 78 15.46 -14.46 4.46
N VAL A 79 16.20 -15.47 4.95
CA VAL A 79 16.52 -16.66 4.14
C VAL A 79 15.27 -17.46 3.83
N VAL A 80 14.30 -17.57 4.74
CA VAL A 80 13.00 -18.22 4.49
C VAL A 80 12.16 -17.41 3.50
N LEU A 81 12.12 -16.08 3.62
CA LEU A 81 11.48 -15.17 2.68
C LEU A 81 12.12 -15.26 1.29
N TRP A 82 13.45 -15.25 1.22
CA TRP A 82 14.22 -15.35 -0.01
C TRP A 82 14.06 -16.72 -0.66
N GLN A 83 14.07 -17.80 0.13
CA GLN A 83 13.77 -19.14 -0.36
C GLN A 83 12.31 -19.26 -0.80
N ALA A 84 11.36 -18.62 -0.12
CA ALA A 84 9.96 -18.56 -0.53
C ALA A 84 9.78 -17.79 -1.83
N VAL A 85 10.48 -16.65 -2.01
CA VAL A 85 10.52 -15.88 -3.26
C VAL A 85 11.10 -16.73 -4.38
N LEU A 86 12.29 -17.31 -4.19
CA LEU A 86 12.93 -18.17 -5.20
C LEU A 86 12.06 -19.39 -5.54
N PHE A 87 11.39 -19.96 -4.55
CA PHE A 87 10.44 -21.07 -4.75
C PHE A 87 9.20 -20.63 -5.55
N CYS A 88 8.60 -19.48 -5.23
CA CYS A 88 7.50 -18.91 -6.00
C CYS A 88 7.93 -18.60 -7.45
N LEU A 89 9.11 -18.03 -7.65
CA LEU A 89 9.66 -17.76 -8.99
C LEU A 89 9.91 -19.03 -9.82
N GLN A 90 10.11 -20.17 -9.16
CA GLN A 90 10.36 -21.47 -9.81
C GLN A 90 9.09 -22.31 -10.05
N LYS A 91 7.91 -21.87 -9.58
CA LYS A 91 6.71 -22.72 -9.51
C LYS A 91 6.05 -23.02 -10.85
N SER A 92 5.88 -22.03 -11.74
CA SER A 92 5.07 -22.22 -12.96
C SER A 92 5.21 -21.10 -13.99
N LEU A 93 4.93 -21.44 -15.26
CA LEU A 93 4.79 -20.47 -16.37
C LEU A 93 3.77 -19.37 -16.03
N THR A 94 2.68 -19.73 -15.35
CA THR A 94 1.65 -18.78 -14.89
C THR A 94 2.24 -17.70 -13.97
N THR A 95 3.11 -18.09 -13.03
CA THR A 95 3.77 -17.15 -12.12
C THR A 95 4.66 -16.15 -12.87
N LEU A 96 5.39 -16.62 -13.88
CA LEU A 96 6.20 -15.76 -14.74
C LEU A 96 5.35 -14.80 -15.57
N ILE A 97 4.22 -15.26 -16.10
CA ILE A 97 3.28 -14.40 -16.84
C ILE A 97 2.73 -13.30 -15.93
N VAL A 98 2.31 -13.65 -14.72
CA VAL A 98 1.78 -12.69 -13.73
C VAL A 98 2.85 -11.67 -13.34
N LEU A 99 4.08 -12.11 -13.08
CA LEU A 99 5.19 -11.20 -12.76
C LEU A 99 5.55 -10.27 -13.92
N ASN A 100 5.54 -10.77 -15.16
CA ASN A 100 5.74 -9.93 -16.33
C ASN A 100 4.61 -8.90 -16.48
N PHE A 101 3.36 -9.30 -16.23
CA PHE A 101 2.22 -8.41 -16.22
C PHE A 101 2.35 -7.32 -15.13
N TRP A 102 2.78 -7.69 -13.93
CA TRP A 102 3.05 -6.72 -12.86
C TRP A 102 4.21 -5.79 -13.20
N ALA A 103 5.30 -6.31 -13.76
CA ALA A 103 6.42 -5.51 -14.22
C ALA A 103 5.97 -4.50 -15.30
N LEU A 104 5.08 -4.90 -16.20
CA LEU A 104 4.48 -4.00 -17.18
C LEU A 104 3.62 -2.92 -16.49
N CYS A 105 2.77 -3.28 -15.52
CA CYS A 105 1.98 -2.31 -14.76
C CYS A 105 2.86 -1.28 -14.05
N VAL A 106 3.97 -1.73 -13.43
CA VAL A 106 4.96 -0.86 -12.78
C VAL A 106 5.66 0.02 -13.81
N ALA A 107 6.10 -0.54 -14.94
CA ALA A 107 6.75 0.21 -16.01
C ALA A 107 5.82 1.28 -16.62
N CYS A 108 4.56 0.95 -16.87
CA CYS A 108 3.54 1.89 -17.32
C CYS A 108 3.31 3.00 -16.28
N THR A 109 3.24 2.65 -15.00
CA THR A 109 3.11 3.60 -13.89
C THR A 109 4.31 4.55 -13.81
N ALA A 110 5.53 4.02 -13.89
CA ALA A 110 6.74 4.82 -13.86
C ALA A 110 6.85 5.73 -15.09
N HIS A 111 6.56 5.20 -16.29
CA HIS A 111 6.57 5.99 -17.52
C HIS A 111 5.53 7.12 -17.47
N PHE A 112 4.31 6.81 -17.03
CA PHE A 112 3.26 7.80 -16.82
C PHE A 112 3.70 8.86 -15.81
N ALA A 113 4.26 8.46 -14.65
CA ALA A 113 4.76 9.39 -13.66
C ALA A 113 5.86 10.32 -14.22
N ILE A 114 6.77 9.81 -15.06
CA ILE A 114 7.81 10.63 -15.71
C ILE A 114 7.19 11.65 -16.68
N ILE A 115 6.16 11.27 -17.44
CA ILE A 115 5.45 12.20 -18.33
C ILE A 115 4.76 13.29 -17.51
N VAL A 116 4.06 12.90 -16.45
CA VAL A 116 3.30 13.81 -15.58
C VAL A 116 4.21 14.74 -14.79
N ASN A 117 5.40 14.28 -14.41
CA ASN A 117 6.41 15.12 -13.75
C ASN A 117 6.85 16.29 -14.66
N LYS A 118 6.70 16.17 -15.98
CA LYS A 118 6.93 17.28 -16.92
C LYS A 118 5.75 18.25 -17.05
N THR A 119 4.57 17.91 -16.54
CA THR A 119 3.39 18.77 -16.56
C THR A 119 3.26 19.51 -15.23
N THR A 120 2.71 20.71 -15.25
CA THR A 120 2.67 21.59 -14.05
C THR A 120 1.47 21.33 -13.14
N ASN A 121 0.46 20.58 -13.59
CA ASN A 121 -0.80 20.41 -12.86
C ASN A 121 -1.20 18.93 -12.76
N LEU A 122 -1.27 18.41 -11.53
CA LEU A 122 -1.89 17.12 -11.28
C LEU A 122 -3.41 17.21 -11.28
N THR A 123 -4.02 16.49 -12.22
CA THR A 123 -5.46 16.22 -12.26
C THR A 123 -5.82 14.90 -11.58
N THR A 124 -7.11 14.74 -11.25
CA THR A 124 -7.69 13.51 -10.71
C THR A 124 -7.43 12.28 -11.61
N VAL A 125 -7.32 12.48 -12.93
CA VAL A 125 -7.00 11.41 -13.89
C VAL A 125 -5.68 10.74 -13.56
N HIS A 126 -4.66 11.51 -13.15
CA HIS A 126 -3.37 10.95 -12.78
C HIS A 126 -3.49 10.00 -11.59
N ARG A 127 -4.24 10.41 -10.54
CA ARG A 127 -4.49 9.55 -9.37
C ARG A 127 -5.20 8.26 -9.75
N LYS A 128 -6.21 8.32 -10.62
CA LYS A 128 -6.95 7.13 -11.08
C LYS A 128 -6.07 6.15 -11.85
N PHE A 129 -5.04 6.62 -12.56
CA PHE A 129 -4.10 5.72 -13.23
C PHE A 129 -3.35 4.82 -12.24
N PHE A 130 -2.87 5.36 -11.12
CA PHE A 130 -2.24 4.57 -10.06
C PHE A 130 -3.22 3.59 -9.41
N HIS A 131 -4.47 4.01 -9.18
CA HIS A 131 -5.52 3.15 -8.62
C HIS A 131 -5.84 1.98 -9.57
N LEU A 132 -5.86 2.24 -10.88
CA LEU A 132 -6.06 1.21 -11.89
C LEU A 132 -4.92 0.19 -11.90
N THR A 133 -3.66 0.64 -11.94
CA THR A 133 -2.52 -0.30 -12.04
C THR A 133 -2.37 -1.15 -10.79
N VAL A 134 -2.56 -0.59 -9.58
CA VAL A 134 -2.54 -1.39 -8.35
C VAL A 134 -3.73 -2.37 -8.26
N SER A 135 -4.91 -1.97 -8.76
CA SER A 135 -6.09 -2.84 -8.83
C SER A 135 -5.85 -4.02 -9.76
N LEU A 136 -5.21 -3.81 -10.91
CA LEU A 136 -4.84 -4.88 -11.85
C LEU A 136 -3.84 -5.86 -11.23
N VAL A 137 -2.86 -5.36 -10.45
CA VAL A 137 -1.92 -6.21 -9.71
C VAL A 137 -2.66 -7.05 -8.67
N LEU A 138 -3.57 -6.46 -7.88
CA LEU A 138 -4.37 -7.20 -6.90
C LEU A 138 -5.23 -8.28 -7.57
N ILE A 139 -5.98 -7.93 -8.62
CA ILE A 139 -6.89 -8.87 -9.31
C ILE A 139 -6.11 -10.05 -9.87
N SER A 140 -5.08 -9.78 -10.68
CA SER A 140 -4.25 -10.85 -11.27
C SER A 140 -3.56 -11.68 -10.19
N GLY A 141 -3.13 -11.05 -9.10
CA GLY A 141 -2.55 -11.73 -7.97
C GLY A 141 -3.47 -12.69 -7.26
N LEU A 142 -4.67 -12.25 -6.89
CA LEU A 142 -5.68 -13.11 -6.26
C LEU A 142 -6.12 -14.25 -7.17
N MET A 143 -6.19 -14.02 -8.49
CA MET A 143 -6.64 -15.04 -9.44
C MET A 143 -5.59 -16.14 -9.68
N TYR A 144 -4.30 -15.82 -9.61
CA TYR A 144 -3.25 -16.74 -10.07
C TYR A 144 -2.25 -17.15 -9.00
N ASP A 145 -1.85 -16.24 -8.11
CA ASP A 145 -0.92 -16.56 -7.01
C ASP A 145 -1.13 -15.63 -5.80
N PRO A 146 -2.13 -15.91 -4.94
CA PRO A 146 -2.41 -15.10 -3.76
C PRO A 146 -1.26 -15.07 -2.75
N GLN A 147 -0.51 -16.18 -2.64
CA GLN A 147 0.63 -16.28 -1.74
C GLN A 147 1.76 -15.32 -2.16
N LEU A 148 2.11 -15.32 -3.44
CA LEU A 148 3.08 -14.38 -3.99
C LEU A 148 2.60 -12.93 -3.85
N THR A 149 1.30 -12.70 -4.06
CA THR A 149 0.67 -11.38 -3.94
C THR A 149 0.75 -10.83 -2.51
N TYR A 150 0.47 -11.66 -1.51
CA TYR A 150 0.65 -11.31 -0.11
C TYR A 150 2.10 -10.90 0.16
N LEU A 151 3.05 -11.73 -0.28
CA LEU A 151 4.47 -11.47 -0.04
C LEU A 151 4.97 -10.20 -0.74
N ALA A 152 4.61 -10.04 -2.01
CA ALA A 152 5.01 -8.90 -2.83
C ALA A 152 4.39 -7.58 -2.30
N SER A 153 3.14 -7.60 -1.85
CA SER A 153 2.48 -6.40 -1.30
C SER A 153 3.09 -5.96 0.03
N ILE A 154 3.44 -6.90 0.92
CA ILE A 154 4.18 -6.60 2.17
C ILE A 154 5.57 -6.04 1.84
N PHE A 155 6.29 -6.66 0.90
CA PHE A 155 7.59 -6.15 0.47
C PHE A 155 7.49 -4.74 -0.13
N ALA A 156 6.46 -4.48 -0.95
CA ALA A 156 6.20 -3.17 -1.52
C ALA A 156 5.91 -2.13 -0.43
N LEU A 157 5.13 -2.48 0.60
CA LEU A 157 4.85 -1.58 1.73
C LEU A 157 6.13 -1.16 2.44
N HIS A 158 6.98 -2.12 2.78
CA HIS A 158 8.27 -1.84 3.42
C HIS A 158 9.17 -0.99 2.53
N SER A 159 9.21 -1.29 1.23
CA SER A 159 9.98 -0.51 0.26
C SER A 159 9.50 0.94 0.19
N PHE A 160 8.18 1.17 0.16
CA PHE A 160 7.60 2.51 0.13
C PHE A 160 7.87 3.28 1.41
N LEU A 161 7.77 2.63 2.57
CA LEU A 161 8.13 3.23 3.85
C LEU A 161 9.60 3.62 3.89
N ILE A 162 10.52 2.75 3.45
CA ILE A 162 11.95 3.06 3.41
C ILE A 162 12.24 4.24 2.48
N VAL A 163 11.67 4.24 1.27
CA VAL A 163 11.82 5.36 0.33
C VAL A 163 11.30 6.67 0.93
N GLU A 164 10.16 6.62 1.61
CA GLU A 164 9.58 7.79 2.27
C GLU A 164 10.47 8.27 3.43
N LEU A 165 11.07 7.38 4.21
CA LEU A 165 12.03 7.75 5.26
C LEU A 165 13.29 8.39 4.66
N ILE A 166 13.84 7.85 3.58
CA ILE A 166 15.01 8.42 2.88
C ILE A 166 14.68 9.83 2.37
N ARG A 167 13.51 10.01 1.74
CA ARG A 167 13.01 11.30 1.26
C ARG A 167 12.84 12.29 2.41
N TYR A 168 12.16 11.85 3.46
CA TYR A 168 11.78 12.68 4.61
C TYR A 168 12.99 13.15 5.41
N PHE A 169 13.93 12.26 5.70
CA PHE A 169 15.18 12.59 6.41
C PHE A 169 16.28 13.14 5.49
N LYS A 170 16.01 13.26 4.18
CA LYS A 170 16.97 13.77 3.19
C LYS A 170 18.30 12.99 3.20
N VAL A 171 18.21 11.66 3.37
CA VAL A 171 19.40 10.81 3.51
C VAL A 171 20.21 10.81 2.19
N PRO A 172 21.51 11.18 2.21
CA PRO A 172 22.35 11.14 1.02
C PRO A 172 22.53 9.70 0.50
N PRO A 173 22.67 9.47 -0.81
CA PRO A 173 22.67 10.47 -1.89
C PRO A 173 21.28 10.78 -2.47
N PHE A 174 20.23 10.04 -2.09
CA PHE A 174 18.95 10.03 -2.81
C PHE A 174 17.89 10.99 -2.26
N GLY A 175 18.01 11.43 -1.01
CA GLY A 175 16.95 12.14 -0.29
C GLY A 175 16.43 13.40 -1.00
N GLU A 176 17.32 14.27 -1.47
CA GLU A 176 16.92 15.51 -2.18
C GLU A 176 16.28 15.22 -3.54
N SER A 177 16.79 14.24 -4.29
CA SER A 177 16.22 13.83 -5.59
C SER A 177 14.82 13.22 -5.43
N LEU A 178 14.62 12.40 -4.40
CA LEU A 178 13.30 11.86 -4.07
C LEU A 178 12.34 12.96 -3.65
N ARG A 179 12.79 13.95 -2.86
CA ARG A 179 11.96 15.06 -2.42
C ARG A 179 11.48 15.88 -3.61
N SER A 180 12.38 16.30 -4.49
CA SER A 180 12.01 17.11 -5.66
C SER A 180 11.07 16.37 -6.60
N SER A 181 11.30 15.05 -6.80
CA SER A 181 10.50 14.24 -7.72
C SER A 181 9.10 13.95 -7.18
N LEU A 182 8.98 13.70 -5.89
CA LEU A 182 7.70 13.33 -5.27
C LEU A 182 6.86 14.55 -4.85
N GLN A 183 7.49 15.71 -4.63
CA GLN A 183 6.80 16.95 -4.26
C GLN A 183 5.74 17.38 -5.29
N LEU A 184 5.93 17.02 -6.56
CA LEU A 184 4.93 17.31 -7.59
C LEU A 184 3.62 16.55 -7.36
N PHE A 185 3.67 15.36 -6.75
CA PHE A 185 2.51 14.49 -6.51
C PHE A 185 1.77 14.79 -5.19
N LEU A 186 2.13 15.87 -4.50
CA LEU A 186 1.41 16.35 -3.32
C LEU A 186 0.09 16.99 -3.74
N ASP A 187 -1.02 16.53 -3.16
CA ASP A 187 -2.33 17.18 -3.26
C ASP A 187 -2.47 18.25 -2.15
N ASP A 188 -3.46 19.14 -2.27
CA ASP A 188 -3.78 20.14 -1.21
C ASP A 188 -4.11 19.45 0.14
N GLN A 189 -4.56 18.19 0.07
CA GLN A 189 -4.83 17.32 1.23
C GLN A 189 -3.56 16.73 1.86
N ASP A 190 -2.45 16.68 1.12
CA ASP A 190 -1.14 16.21 1.58
C ASP A 190 -0.24 17.38 2.02
N SER A 191 -0.82 18.53 2.39
CA SER A 191 -0.14 19.75 2.83
C SER A 191 0.77 19.61 4.07
N GLY A 192 0.98 18.39 4.57
CA GLY A 192 1.98 18.03 5.56
C GLY A 192 3.35 17.65 4.98
N SER A 193 4.31 17.37 5.87
CA SER A 193 5.70 17.05 5.50
C SER A 193 5.89 15.66 4.84
N LEU A 194 4.84 14.81 4.81
CA LEU A 194 4.87 13.41 4.39
C LEU A 194 3.91 13.12 3.22
N ILE A 195 4.38 12.38 2.22
CA ILE A 195 3.66 12.03 0.98
C ILE A 195 3.08 10.63 1.14
N LEU A 196 1.99 10.54 1.90
CA LEU A 196 1.44 9.23 2.33
C LEU A 196 0.45 8.63 1.34
N THR A 197 -0.04 9.38 0.37
CA THR A 197 -1.06 8.92 -0.59
C THR A 197 -0.72 7.58 -1.27
N HIS A 198 0.55 7.37 -1.66
CA HIS A 198 0.99 6.10 -2.27
C HIS A 198 1.00 4.94 -1.27
N ILE A 199 1.33 5.20 -0.01
CA ILE A 199 1.30 4.21 1.07
C ILE A 199 -0.15 3.89 1.43
N TYR A 200 -1.02 4.89 1.54
CA TYR A 200 -2.45 4.71 1.82
C TYR A 200 -3.15 3.93 0.72
N LEU A 201 -2.86 4.21 -0.56
CA LEU A 201 -3.40 3.43 -1.68
C LEU A 201 -3.02 1.96 -1.58
N LEU A 202 -1.74 1.66 -1.31
CA LEU A 202 -1.25 0.29 -1.15
C LEU A 202 -1.91 -0.39 0.06
N VAL A 203 -1.92 0.26 1.22
CA VAL A 203 -2.54 -0.27 2.45
C VAL A 203 -4.02 -0.52 2.24
N ALA A 204 -4.76 0.44 1.71
CA ALA A 204 -6.20 0.31 1.56
C ALA A 204 -6.57 -0.78 0.53
N THR A 205 -5.72 -0.99 -0.49
CA THR A 205 -5.92 -2.04 -1.50
C THR A 205 -5.62 -3.44 -0.94
N PHE A 206 -4.51 -3.62 -0.22
CA PHE A 206 -4.02 -4.94 0.21
C PHE A 206 -4.34 -5.31 1.67
N ALA A 207 -4.81 -4.39 2.50
CA ALA A 207 -5.18 -4.67 3.89
C ALA A 207 -6.15 -5.87 4.04
N PRO A 208 -7.17 -6.06 3.18
CA PRO A 208 -8.01 -7.25 3.30
C PRO A 208 -7.25 -8.57 3.11
N LEU A 209 -6.26 -8.60 2.20
CA LEU A 209 -5.38 -9.75 2.00
C LEU A 209 -4.44 -9.96 3.20
N TRP A 210 -4.02 -8.90 3.87
CA TRP A 210 -3.17 -8.99 5.06
C TRP A 210 -3.93 -9.46 6.30
N LEU A 211 -5.16 -8.97 6.48
CA LEU A 211 -6.03 -9.32 7.60
C LEU A 211 -6.62 -10.72 7.46
N TYR A 212 -6.84 -11.16 6.22
CA TYR A 212 -7.32 -12.49 5.90
C TYR A 212 -6.38 -13.12 4.87
N PRO A 213 -5.23 -13.68 5.28
CA PRO A 213 -4.30 -14.31 4.35
C PRO A 213 -4.96 -15.48 3.60
N CYS A 214 -4.78 -15.51 2.28
CA CYS A 214 -5.09 -16.66 1.45
C CYS A 214 -3.80 -17.16 0.76
N LEU A 215 -3.53 -18.46 0.89
CA LEU A 215 -2.30 -19.07 0.35
C LEU A 215 -2.54 -19.80 -0.97
N ASN A 216 -3.80 -20.10 -1.30
CA ASN A 216 -4.21 -20.71 -2.56
C ASN A 216 -5.36 -19.94 -3.18
N VAL A 217 -5.52 -20.05 -4.50
CA VAL A 217 -6.63 -19.44 -5.25
C VAL A 217 -7.99 -19.92 -4.73
N THR A 218 -8.09 -21.18 -4.29
CA THR A 218 -9.32 -21.75 -3.71
C THR A 218 -9.72 -21.13 -2.37
N ASP A 219 -8.79 -20.46 -1.68
CA ASP A 219 -9.05 -19.80 -0.40
C ASP A 219 -9.53 -18.35 -0.58
N VAL A 220 -9.53 -17.85 -1.82
CA VAL A 220 -9.96 -16.48 -2.15
C VAL A 220 -11.47 -16.38 -1.98
N ARG A 221 -11.85 -15.48 -1.09
CA ARG A 221 -13.22 -15.09 -0.75
C ARG A 221 -13.49 -13.63 -1.11
N PHE A 222 -14.77 -13.27 -1.10
CA PHE A 222 -15.27 -11.91 -1.34
C PHE A 222 -14.52 -10.82 -0.56
N VAL A 223 -14.19 -11.08 0.72
CA VAL A 223 -13.47 -10.13 1.60
C VAL A 223 -12.16 -9.62 1.02
N HIS A 224 -11.41 -10.43 0.24
CA HIS A 224 -10.11 -10.02 -0.30
C HIS A 224 -10.25 -8.95 -1.39
N PHE A 225 -11.44 -8.76 -1.96
CA PHE A 225 -11.72 -7.74 -2.96
C PHE A 225 -12.22 -6.42 -2.34
N ALA A 226 -12.37 -6.31 -1.02
CA ALA A 226 -12.91 -5.11 -0.38
C ALA A 226 -12.12 -3.83 -0.72
N GLY A 227 -10.79 -3.93 -0.82
CA GLY A 227 -9.93 -2.82 -1.23
C GLY A 227 -10.13 -2.42 -2.70
N LEU A 228 -10.29 -3.41 -3.59
CA LEU A 228 -10.64 -3.18 -4.99
C LEU A 228 -11.99 -2.48 -5.14
N ILE A 229 -13.01 -2.98 -4.44
CA ILE A 229 -14.39 -2.49 -4.50
C ILE A 229 -14.45 -1.03 -4.05
N SER A 230 -13.85 -0.72 -2.90
CA SER A 230 -13.92 0.63 -2.32
C SER A 230 -12.97 1.62 -2.97
N ILE A 231 -11.67 1.31 -3.00
CA ILE A 231 -10.62 2.24 -3.43
C ILE A 231 -10.43 2.21 -4.94
N GLY A 232 -10.50 1.03 -5.57
CA GLY A 232 -10.37 0.93 -7.02
C GLY A 232 -11.61 1.46 -7.75
N VAL A 233 -12.75 0.81 -7.52
CA VAL A 233 -13.99 1.06 -8.24
C VAL A 233 -14.76 2.23 -7.63
N GLY A 234 -15.10 2.15 -6.34
CA GLY A 234 -15.94 3.12 -5.66
C GLY A 234 -15.40 4.54 -5.82
N ASP A 235 -14.13 4.76 -5.46
CA ASP A 235 -13.46 6.06 -5.59
C ASP A 235 -13.51 6.60 -7.03
N ALA A 236 -13.30 5.74 -8.04
CA ALA A 236 -13.39 6.12 -9.46
C ALA A 236 -14.80 6.58 -9.83
N PHE A 237 -15.83 5.80 -9.47
CA PHE A 237 -17.22 6.14 -9.76
C PHE A 237 -17.71 7.36 -8.97
N ALA A 238 -17.19 7.60 -7.76
CA ALA A 238 -17.48 8.82 -7.02
C ALA A 238 -16.97 10.06 -7.77
N SER A 239 -15.75 9.99 -8.30
CA SER A 239 -15.16 11.10 -9.06
C SER A 239 -15.87 11.32 -10.39
N ILE A 240 -16.20 10.25 -11.13
CA ILE A 240 -16.91 10.35 -12.42
C ILE A 240 -18.32 10.91 -12.18
N GLY A 241 -19.08 10.29 -11.27
CA GLY A 241 -20.44 10.72 -10.95
C GLY A 241 -20.50 12.13 -10.40
N GLY A 242 -19.55 12.51 -9.54
CA GLY A 242 -19.46 13.88 -9.03
C GLY A 242 -19.04 14.91 -10.08
N THR A 243 -18.31 14.51 -11.12
CA THR A 243 -17.94 15.43 -12.21
C THR A 243 -19.08 15.60 -13.23
N ILE A 244 -19.82 14.52 -13.53
CA ILE A 244 -20.88 14.53 -14.55
C ILE A 244 -22.21 15.05 -13.98
N PHE A 245 -22.56 14.60 -12.76
CA PHE A 245 -23.89 14.83 -12.16
C PHE A 245 -23.84 15.67 -10.88
N GLY A 246 -22.66 16.14 -10.47
CA GLY A 246 -22.47 16.79 -9.19
C GLY A 246 -23.11 18.17 -9.12
N GLU A 247 -24.29 18.24 -8.49
CA GLU A 247 -25.01 19.49 -8.24
C GLU A 247 -24.98 19.85 -6.76
N ARG A 248 -25.16 18.87 -5.88
CA ARG A 248 -25.32 19.11 -4.44
C ARG A 248 -24.06 18.72 -3.68
N ARG A 249 -23.35 19.72 -3.17
CA ARG A 249 -22.15 19.53 -2.35
C ARG A 249 -22.51 19.29 -0.88
N PHE A 250 -21.75 18.43 -0.21
CA PHE A 250 -21.92 18.20 1.24
C PHE A 250 -21.56 19.42 2.09
N PHE A 251 -20.51 20.14 1.68
CA PHE A 251 -20.03 21.36 2.32
C PHE A 251 -19.75 22.40 1.24
N HIS A 252 -19.89 23.68 1.60
CA HIS A 252 -19.73 24.79 0.65
C HIS A 252 -18.36 24.77 -0.05
N ASP A 253 -17.31 24.40 0.69
CA ASP A 253 -15.92 24.35 0.22
C ASP A 253 -15.43 22.94 -0.16
N SER A 254 -16.32 21.94 -0.17
CA SER A 254 -15.94 20.57 -0.53
C SER A 254 -16.21 20.27 -2.01
N GLY A 255 -15.23 19.67 -2.67
CA GLY A 255 -15.42 19.05 -3.99
C GLY A 255 -16.27 17.77 -3.97
N LYS A 256 -16.76 17.32 -2.80
CA LYS A 256 -17.56 16.10 -2.66
C LYS A 256 -19.04 16.38 -2.82
N THR A 257 -19.69 15.63 -3.70
CA THR A 257 -21.12 15.77 -4.02
C THR A 257 -21.93 14.56 -3.57
N ILE A 258 -23.20 14.78 -3.27
CA ILE A 258 -24.16 13.71 -2.92
C ILE A 258 -24.29 12.73 -4.10
N GLU A 259 -24.30 13.23 -5.34
CA GLU A 259 -24.39 12.41 -6.55
C GLU A 259 -23.14 11.55 -6.76
N GLY A 260 -21.96 12.09 -6.44
CA GLY A 260 -20.71 11.32 -6.42
C GLY A 260 -20.78 10.20 -5.39
N THR A 261 -21.22 10.48 -4.17
CA THR A 261 -21.40 9.45 -3.13
C THR A 261 -22.45 8.40 -3.51
N ALA A 262 -23.56 8.79 -4.14
CA ALA A 262 -24.54 7.83 -4.65
C ALA A 262 -23.94 6.93 -5.74
N SER A 263 -23.13 7.51 -6.63
CA SER A 263 -22.42 6.77 -7.69
C SER A 263 -21.40 5.78 -7.11
N PHE A 264 -20.69 6.16 -6.03
CA PHE A 264 -19.80 5.28 -5.28
C PHE A 264 -20.55 4.03 -4.80
N PHE A 265 -21.63 4.19 -4.03
CA PHE A 265 -22.38 3.05 -3.47
C PHE A 265 -23.05 2.19 -4.55
N ALA A 266 -23.60 2.80 -5.60
CA ALA A 266 -24.17 2.07 -6.72
C ALA A 266 -23.13 1.17 -7.40
N ALA A 267 -21.92 1.70 -7.63
CA ALA A 267 -20.83 0.94 -8.24
C ALA A 267 -20.33 -0.19 -7.33
N GLU A 268 -20.20 0.05 -6.02
CA GLU A 268 -19.82 -0.99 -5.06
C GLU A 268 -20.83 -2.14 -5.06
N ILE A 269 -22.15 -1.85 -5.06
CA ILE A 269 -23.19 -2.89 -5.11
C ILE A 269 -23.04 -3.72 -6.38
N VAL A 270 -22.94 -3.08 -7.55
CA VAL A 270 -22.85 -3.78 -8.85
C VAL A 270 -21.60 -4.66 -8.93
N ILE A 271 -20.43 -4.11 -8.60
CA ILE A 271 -19.19 -4.88 -8.62
C ILE A 271 -19.20 -5.98 -7.57
N SER A 272 -19.79 -5.75 -6.40
CA SER A 272 -19.94 -6.79 -5.38
C SER A 272 -20.74 -7.98 -5.91
N GLN A 273 -21.85 -7.74 -6.61
CA GLN A 273 -22.65 -8.81 -7.21
C GLN A 273 -21.84 -9.57 -8.28
N ILE A 274 -21.10 -8.86 -9.14
CA ILE A 274 -20.25 -9.50 -10.16
C ILE A 274 -19.19 -10.40 -9.50
N ILE A 275 -18.55 -9.93 -8.43
CA ILE A 275 -17.54 -10.70 -7.71
C ILE A 275 -18.16 -11.90 -7.00
N VAL A 276 -19.34 -11.76 -6.39
CA VAL A 276 -20.06 -12.89 -5.78
C VAL A 276 -20.39 -13.95 -6.83
N CYS A 277 -20.89 -13.55 -8.00
CA CYS A 277 -21.16 -14.46 -9.11
C CYS A 277 -19.89 -15.12 -9.66
N PHE A 278 -18.76 -14.40 -9.68
CA PHE A 278 -17.48 -14.95 -10.13
C PHE A 278 -16.90 -15.98 -9.14
N LEU A 279 -17.20 -15.84 -7.84
CA LEU A 279 -16.71 -16.73 -6.78
C LEU A 279 -17.64 -17.92 -6.49
N ALA A 280 -18.87 -17.90 -7.01
CA ALA A 280 -19.88 -18.95 -6.85
C ALA A 280 -19.63 -20.13 -7.81
#